data_AF-A0A7X8YRE1-F1
#
_entry.id   AF-A0A7X8YRE1-F1
#
_cell.length_a   1.000
_cell.length_b   1.000
_cell.length_c   1.000
_cell.angle_alpha   90.00
_cell.angle_beta   90.00
_cell.angle_gamma   90.00
#
_symmetry.space_group_name_H-M   'P 1'
#
loop_
_entity.id
_entity.type
_entity.pdbx_description
1 polymer ?
#
loop_
_entity_poly.entity_id
_entity_poly.type
_entity_poly.pdbx_seq_one_letter_code
_entity_poly.pdbx_strand_id
1 'polypeptide(L)'
;MKKFFFSGLVISLVCLVTLMVNNTEMVVHTAAYESLVEIYGRTPLLSQDSKIFYSPGLRRLPGAQNRSDIYTGLPGIKKSNRQQMEEFMCSDAQMIVECSGLDGWHTSREGSAWLPVLRNQAYRVVVFDGGHHLPTLGLAPDIIIVPSFRGYAVHGYMQDGMRVDKILEILTASHIPTAMATVSRWRLVKTDSSLQSISREILNRLDFADEEPEPFKVNCRPRISKYGGYIFIYANEEYIKQPDLVTKYCRQLGLDDVCIAYIAFDYAVIKPTRAGIYAQKLQQEIGVKTEIVNEPVKTSSLLLRFPDY
;
A
#
# COMPACT_ATOMS: atom_id res chain seq x y z
N MET A 1 36.72 -10.08 -8.63
CA MET A 1 35.80 -9.51 -7.62
C MET A 1 34.42 -10.19 -7.54
N LYS A 2 33.76 -10.57 -8.65
CA LYS A 2 32.41 -11.20 -8.64
C LYS A 2 32.31 -12.58 -7.94
N LYS A 3 33.35 -13.42 -8.00
CA LYS A 3 33.34 -14.77 -7.37
C LYS A 3 33.39 -14.72 -5.84
N PHE A 4 34.15 -13.80 -5.26
CA PHE A 4 34.31 -13.67 -3.81
C PHE A 4 33.04 -13.19 -3.10
N PHE A 5 32.23 -12.35 -3.77
CA PHE A 5 30.97 -11.84 -3.21
C PHE A 5 29.90 -12.95 -3.12
N PHE A 6 29.82 -13.81 -4.14
CA PHE A 6 28.91 -14.95 -4.16
C PHE A 6 29.30 -16.00 -3.11
N SER A 7 30.60 -16.28 -2.96
CA SER A 7 31.11 -17.16 -1.91
C SER A 7 30.83 -16.61 -0.51
N GLY A 8 31.02 -15.31 -0.28
CA GLY A 8 30.74 -14.67 1.01
C GLY A 8 29.26 -14.67 1.39
N LEU A 9 28.36 -14.50 0.41
CA LEU A 9 26.92 -14.59 0.60
C LEU A 9 26.48 -16.03 0.95
N VAL A 10 27.00 -17.02 0.23
CA VAL A 10 26.73 -18.44 0.50
C VAL A 10 27.26 -18.84 1.88
N ILE A 11 28.46 -18.40 2.26
CA ILE A 11 29.03 -18.67 3.59
C ILE A 11 28.19 -18.01 4.68
N SER A 12 27.77 -16.75 4.49
CA SER A 12 26.88 -16.07 5.46
C SER A 12 25.53 -16.79 5.58
N LEU A 13 24.95 -17.22 4.47
CA LEU A 13 23.68 -17.94 4.45
C LEU A 13 23.80 -19.29 5.18
N VAL A 14 24.87 -20.03 4.93
CA VAL A 14 25.16 -21.31 5.60
C VAL A 14 25.40 -21.08 7.10
N CYS A 15 26.26 -20.15 7.49
CA CYS A 15 26.52 -19.84 8.90
C CYS A 15 25.23 -19.43 9.63
N LEU A 16 24.35 -18.68 8.97
CA LEU A 16 23.12 -18.19 9.56
C LEU A 16 22.04 -19.28 9.65
N VAL A 17 21.93 -20.15 8.65
CA VAL A 17 21.12 -21.39 8.75
C VAL A 17 21.65 -22.29 9.86
N THR A 18 22.97 -22.46 9.99
CA THR A 18 23.57 -23.23 11.08
C THR A 18 23.30 -22.62 12.45
N LEU A 19 23.37 -21.28 12.58
CA LEU A 19 23.00 -20.57 13.81
C LEU A 19 21.51 -20.73 14.14
N MET A 20 20.63 -20.68 13.14
CA MET A 20 19.19 -20.93 13.33
C MET A 20 18.90 -22.39 13.69
N VAL A 21 19.63 -23.36 13.14
CA VAL A 21 19.40 -24.78 13.47
C VAL A 21 19.93 -25.13 14.87
N ASN A 22 21.01 -24.46 15.32
CA ASN A 22 21.72 -24.82 16.55
C ASN A 22 21.41 -23.93 17.77
N ASN A 23 20.74 -22.79 17.63
CA ASN A 23 20.28 -21.98 18.75
C ASN A 23 18.75 -21.96 18.81
N THR A 24 18.16 -22.52 19.87
CA THR A 24 16.70 -22.53 20.09
C THR A 24 16.16 -21.22 20.67
N GLU A 25 17.03 -20.26 21.02
CA GLU A 25 16.59 -18.98 21.54
C GLU A 25 15.99 -18.08 20.44
N MET A 26 14.70 -17.77 20.61
CA MET A 26 13.90 -16.94 19.71
C MET A 26 14.54 -15.58 19.38
N VAL A 27 15.33 -15.03 20.31
CA VAL A 27 15.99 -13.73 20.16
C VAL A 27 17.11 -13.79 19.10
N VAL A 28 17.94 -14.83 19.12
CA VAL A 28 19.03 -15.02 18.14
C VAL A 28 18.46 -15.24 16.75
N HIS A 29 17.39 -16.03 16.65
CA HIS A 29 16.66 -16.21 15.40
C HIS A 29 16.07 -14.92 14.83
N THR A 30 15.47 -14.09 15.69
CA THR A 30 14.85 -12.82 15.26
C THR A 30 15.92 -11.85 14.77
N ALA A 31 17.01 -11.67 15.53
CA ALA A 31 18.10 -10.77 15.15
C ALA A 31 18.83 -11.22 13.87
N ALA A 32 19.05 -12.53 13.70
CA ALA A 32 19.64 -13.09 12.48
C ALA A 32 18.73 -12.92 11.26
N TYR A 33 17.42 -13.13 11.44
CA TYR A 33 16.42 -12.92 10.40
C TYR A 33 16.33 -11.45 9.98
N GLU A 34 16.24 -10.52 10.94
CA GLU A 34 16.23 -9.07 10.69
C GLU A 34 17.48 -8.64 9.94
N SER A 35 18.66 -9.16 10.33
CA SER A 35 19.93 -8.87 9.66
C SER A 35 19.94 -9.37 8.21
N LEU A 36 19.42 -10.57 7.92
CA LEU A 36 19.30 -11.07 6.55
C LEU A 36 18.34 -10.23 5.71
N VAL A 37 17.19 -9.88 6.27
CA VAL A 37 16.18 -9.07 5.60
C VAL A 37 16.76 -7.68 5.28
N GLU A 38 17.54 -7.10 6.17
CA GLU A 38 18.23 -5.82 5.95
C GLU A 38 19.34 -5.93 4.89
N ILE A 39 20.17 -6.99 4.92
CA ILE A 39 21.18 -7.25 3.88
C ILE A 39 20.51 -7.43 2.51
N TYR A 40 19.42 -8.19 2.46
CA TYR A 40 18.65 -8.39 1.25
C TYR A 40 18.04 -7.06 0.75
N GLY A 41 17.44 -6.28 1.64
CA GLY A 41 16.88 -4.96 1.34
C GLY A 41 17.89 -3.94 0.83
N ARG A 42 19.17 -4.06 1.24
CA ARG A 42 20.29 -3.23 0.76
C ARG A 42 20.92 -3.72 -0.53
N THR A 43 20.67 -4.97 -0.94
CA THR A 43 21.30 -5.54 -2.13
C THR A 43 20.58 -4.99 -3.37
N PRO A 44 21.27 -4.23 -4.24
CA PRO A 44 20.65 -3.75 -5.48
C PRO A 44 20.36 -4.95 -6.37
N LEU A 45 19.09 -5.32 -6.49
CA LEU A 45 18.63 -6.20 -7.57
C LEU A 45 18.95 -5.48 -8.89
N LEU A 46 19.60 -6.19 -9.81
CA LEU A 46 20.36 -5.66 -10.95
C LEU A 46 19.54 -4.95 -12.06
N SER A 47 18.29 -4.56 -11.82
CA SER A 47 17.44 -3.92 -12.81
C SER A 47 16.76 -2.66 -12.28
N GLN A 48 16.63 -1.65 -13.15
CA GLN A 48 15.76 -0.49 -12.99
C GLN A 48 14.29 -0.96 -12.98
N ASP A 49 13.90 -1.63 -11.90
CA ASP A 49 12.63 -2.36 -11.78
C ASP A 49 11.45 -1.46 -11.42
N SER A 50 11.68 -0.19 -11.12
CA SER A 50 10.56 0.73 -10.93
C SER A 50 10.04 1.21 -12.28
N LYS A 51 8.72 1.13 -12.49
CA LYS A 51 8.06 1.65 -13.68
C LYS A 51 6.93 2.57 -13.25
N ILE A 52 6.96 3.82 -13.73
CA ILE A 52 5.85 4.76 -13.57
C ILE A 52 4.78 4.37 -14.61
N PHE A 53 3.58 4.05 -14.14
CA PHE A 53 2.44 3.68 -15.00
C PHE A 53 1.45 4.84 -15.17
N TYR A 54 1.38 5.72 -14.17
CA TYR A 54 0.50 6.88 -14.16
C TYR A 54 1.14 7.98 -13.33
N SER A 55 1.10 9.21 -13.82
CA SER A 55 1.65 10.38 -13.15
C SER A 55 0.83 11.61 -13.54
N PRO A 56 -0.12 12.05 -12.71
CA PRO A 56 -0.79 13.34 -12.89
C PRO A 56 0.09 14.53 -12.45
N GLY A 57 1.35 14.26 -12.09
CA GLY A 57 2.28 15.23 -11.50
C GLY A 57 2.15 15.29 -9.97
N LEU A 58 3.26 15.57 -9.30
CA LEU A 58 3.29 15.80 -7.86
C LEU A 58 2.88 17.23 -7.54
N ARG A 59 2.12 17.42 -6.47
CA ARG A 59 1.89 18.77 -5.93
C ARG A 59 3.21 19.40 -5.49
N ARG A 60 3.24 20.73 -5.43
CA ARG A 60 4.40 21.46 -4.88
C ARG A 60 4.24 21.59 -3.37
N LEU A 61 5.32 21.28 -2.64
CA LEU A 61 5.39 21.49 -1.20
C LEU A 61 6.00 22.88 -0.90
N PRO A 62 5.45 23.62 0.09
CA PRO A 62 6.06 24.86 0.54
C PRO A 62 7.49 24.60 1.04
N GLY A 63 8.48 25.32 0.50
CA GLY A 63 9.87 25.19 0.95
C GLY A 63 10.58 23.89 0.55
N ALA A 64 10.09 23.15 -0.46
CA ALA A 64 10.73 21.95 -0.99
C ALA A 64 12.01 22.27 -1.78
N GLN A 65 13.07 22.66 -1.07
CA GLN A 65 14.40 22.85 -1.64
C GLN A 65 15.20 21.54 -1.68
N ASN A 66 14.88 20.55 -0.84
CA ASN A 66 15.56 19.24 -0.78
C ASN A 66 14.58 18.07 -0.62
N ARG A 67 14.25 17.40 -1.73
CA ARG A 67 13.38 16.21 -1.80
C ARG A 67 14.01 14.92 -1.21
N SER A 68 14.95 15.01 -0.26
CA SER A 68 15.85 13.90 0.08
C SER A 68 15.47 13.11 1.33
N ASP A 69 14.77 13.73 2.28
CA ASP A 69 14.53 13.15 3.59
C ASP A 69 13.19 12.41 3.63
N ILE A 70 13.28 11.10 3.85
CA ILE A 70 12.18 10.14 3.73
C ILE A 70 12.06 9.38 5.05
N TYR A 71 10.90 9.49 5.69
CA TYR A 71 10.52 8.71 6.86
C TYR A 71 9.72 7.48 6.45
N THR A 72 9.89 6.38 7.18
CA THR A 72 9.29 5.08 6.87
C THR A 72 8.44 4.60 8.04
N GLY A 73 7.12 4.54 7.84
CA GLY A 73 6.16 3.99 8.79
C GLY A 73 6.09 2.47 8.70
N LEU A 74 7.01 1.77 9.38
CA LEU A 74 7.09 0.31 9.32
C LEU A 74 6.06 -0.38 10.24
N PRO A 75 5.53 -1.54 9.82
CA PRO A 75 4.69 -2.35 10.69
C PRO A 75 5.51 -3.02 11.81
N GLY A 76 4.92 -3.23 12.98
CA GLY A 76 5.53 -4.03 14.06
C GLY A 76 6.60 -3.32 14.89
N ILE A 77 6.89 -2.04 14.62
CA ILE A 77 7.61 -1.21 15.59
C ILE A 77 6.77 -1.16 16.88
N LYS A 78 7.40 -1.22 18.06
CA LYS A 78 6.72 -1.05 19.39
C LYS A 78 6.14 0.37 19.61
N LYS A 79 5.70 1.04 18.55
CA LYS A 79 5.15 2.38 18.52
C LYS A 79 3.76 2.34 17.89
N SER A 80 2.80 3.06 18.48
CA SER A 80 1.49 3.23 17.87
C SER A 80 1.59 4.04 16.57
N ASN A 81 0.58 3.92 15.71
CA ASN A 81 0.49 4.72 14.49
C ASN A 81 0.54 6.23 14.78
N ARG A 82 -0.08 6.65 15.88
CA ARG A 82 -0.01 8.03 16.37
C ARG A 82 1.41 8.45 16.72
N GLN A 83 2.15 7.62 17.47
CA GLN A 83 3.54 7.93 17.83
C GLN A 83 4.44 8.03 16.60
N GLN A 84 4.28 7.14 15.61
CA GLN A 84 5.00 7.24 14.34
C GLN A 84 4.69 8.57 13.62
N MET A 85 3.42 9.01 13.65
CA MET A 85 3.02 10.27 13.05
C MET A 85 3.58 11.48 13.80
N GLU A 86 3.53 11.47 15.14
CA GLU A 86 4.11 12.53 15.98
C GLU A 86 5.62 12.66 15.76
N GLU A 87 6.34 11.55 15.65
CA GLU A 87 7.78 11.55 15.33
C GLU A 87 8.04 12.08 13.92
N PHE A 88 7.24 11.68 12.95
CA PHE A 88 7.35 12.19 11.58
C PHE A 88 7.18 13.72 11.54
N MET A 89 6.17 14.26 12.21
CA MET A 89 5.92 15.70 12.25
C MET A 89 7.01 16.50 12.98
N CYS A 90 7.79 15.85 13.84
CA CYS A 90 8.95 16.45 14.51
C CYS A 90 10.25 16.28 13.71
N SER A 91 10.21 15.61 12.55
CA SER A 91 11.37 15.41 11.69
C SER A 91 11.41 16.42 10.54
N ASP A 92 12.58 16.58 9.92
CA ASP A 92 12.73 17.40 8.71
C ASP A 92 12.30 16.65 7.42
N ALA A 93 11.75 15.43 7.55
CA ALA A 93 11.38 14.61 6.42
C ALA A 93 10.18 15.19 5.66
N GLN A 94 10.33 15.34 4.34
CA GLN A 94 9.28 15.85 3.46
C GLN A 94 8.47 14.73 2.81
N MET A 95 8.69 13.48 3.23
CA MET A 95 8.00 12.32 2.71
C MET A 95 7.82 11.27 3.80
N ILE A 96 6.63 10.68 3.88
CA ILE A 96 6.33 9.49 4.68
C ILE A 96 5.93 8.33 3.78
N VAL A 97 6.58 7.17 3.98
CA VAL A 97 6.25 5.90 3.32
C VAL A 97 5.45 5.03 4.27
N GLU A 98 4.17 4.87 4.00
CA GLU A 98 3.19 4.15 4.81
C GLU A 98 3.08 2.69 4.34
N CYS A 99 3.20 1.76 5.29
CA CYS A 99 2.84 0.35 5.11
C CYS A 99 1.48 0.04 5.76
N SER A 100 0.96 -1.17 5.51
CA SER A 100 -0.40 -1.69 5.78
C SER A 100 -1.05 -1.40 7.14
N GLY A 101 -0.29 -1.01 8.16
CA GLY A 101 -0.83 -0.62 9.47
C GLY A 101 -1.21 0.85 9.56
N LEU A 102 -0.42 1.73 8.96
CA LEU A 102 -0.56 3.18 9.09
C LEU A 102 -1.59 3.73 8.09
N ASP A 103 -1.58 3.23 6.87
CA ASP A 103 -2.51 3.69 5.82
C ASP A 103 -3.97 3.31 6.12
N GLY A 104 -4.21 2.09 6.63
CA GLY A 104 -5.52 1.67 7.11
C GLY A 104 -6.03 2.54 8.28
N TRP A 105 -5.13 2.98 9.16
CA TRP A 105 -5.47 3.85 10.29
C TRP A 105 -5.91 5.26 9.85
N HIS A 106 -5.46 5.77 8.70
CA HIS A 106 -5.90 7.05 8.17
C HIS A 106 -7.39 7.11 7.82
N THR A 107 -8.07 5.97 7.68
CA THR A 107 -9.54 5.92 7.54
C THR A 107 -10.30 6.03 8.86
N SER A 108 -9.60 5.95 10.01
CA SER A 108 -10.20 6.16 11.33
C SER A 108 -10.45 7.65 11.61
N ARG A 109 -11.29 7.95 12.61
CA ARG A 109 -11.53 9.34 13.04
C ARG A 109 -10.24 10.04 13.49
N GLU A 110 -9.36 9.32 14.18
CA GLU A 110 -8.09 9.88 14.63
C GLU A 110 -7.13 10.08 13.46
N GLY A 111 -6.90 9.05 12.64
CA GLY A 111 -5.95 9.11 11.54
C GLY A 111 -6.34 10.07 10.42
N SER A 112 -7.65 10.23 10.15
CA SER A 112 -8.14 11.16 9.13
C SER A 112 -7.89 12.63 9.48
N ALA A 113 -7.81 12.97 10.77
CA ALA A 113 -7.51 14.33 11.22
C ALA A 113 -6.07 14.77 10.89
N TRP A 114 -5.15 13.82 10.69
CA TRP A 114 -3.76 14.10 10.31
C TRP A 114 -3.58 14.36 8.82
N LEU A 115 -4.47 13.87 7.96
CA LEU A 115 -4.30 13.95 6.51
C LEU A 115 -4.21 15.39 5.98
N PRO A 116 -5.00 16.39 6.44
CA PRO A 116 -4.83 17.76 5.99
C PRO A 116 -3.48 18.37 6.39
N VAL A 117 -2.96 17.99 7.57
CA VAL A 117 -1.65 18.45 8.05
C VAL A 117 -0.54 17.86 7.18
N LEU A 118 -0.58 16.55 6.94
CA LEU A 118 0.34 15.86 6.02
C LEU A 118 0.30 16.48 4.63
N ARG A 119 -0.90 16.69 4.07
CA ARG A 119 -1.08 17.26 2.73
C ARG A 119 -0.41 18.63 2.57
N ASN A 120 -0.26 19.40 3.64
CA ASN A 120 0.37 20.72 3.55
C ASN A 120 1.90 20.68 3.70
N GLN A 121 2.47 19.62 4.29
CA GLN A 121 3.87 19.62 4.75
C GLN A 121 4.73 18.53 4.12
N ALA A 122 4.15 17.39 3.71
CA ALA A 122 4.93 16.25 3.25
C ALA A 122 4.21 15.38 2.24
N TYR A 123 4.96 14.73 1.35
CA TYR A 123 4.42 13.72 0.45
C TYR A 123 4.05 12.45 1.19
N ARG A 124 2.88 11.91 0.87
CA ARG A 124 2.38 10.66 1.39
C ARG A 124 2.54 9.57 0.35
N VAL A 125 3.35 8.57 0.66
CA VAL A 125 3.64 7.42 -0.20
C VAL A 125 3.07 6.17 0.45
N VAL A 126 2.34 5.35 -0.29
CA VAL A 126 1.70 4.15 0.25
C VAL A 126 2.20 2.92 -0.48
N VAL A 127 2.67 1.92 0.27
CA VAL A 127 2.93 0.59 -0.29
C VAL A 127 1.59 -0.10 -0.51
N PHE A 128 1.17 -0.24 -1.76
CA PHE A 128 -0.12 -0.81 -2.14
C PHE A 128 0.08 -2.27 -2.58
N ASP A 129 0.06 -3.20 -1.62
CA ASP A 129 0.38 -4.62 -1.85
C ASP A 129 -0.86 -5.55 -1.81
N GLY A 130 -2.07 -5.02 -1.93
CA GLY A 130 -3.29 -5.83 -1.95
C GLY A 130 -4.56 -4.98 -1.87
N GLY A 131 -5.72 -5.63 -1.95
CA GLY A 131 -7.03 -5.01 -1.90
C GLY A 131 -7.33 -4.31 -0.57
N HIS A 132 -6.69 -4.70 0.53
CA HIS A 132 -6.81 -4.02 1.82
C HIS A 132 -6.36 -2.55 1.81
N HIS A 133 -5.54 -2.17 0.83
CA HIS A 133 -5.12 -0.79 0.60
C HIS A 133 -6.12 0.02 -0.24
N LEU A 134 -7.17 -0.60 -0.81
CA LEU A 134 -8.12 0.09 -1.69
C LEU A 134 -8.71 1.37 -1.08
N PRO A 135 -9.11 1.42 0.21
CA PRO A 135 -9.63 2.65 0.82
C PRO A 135 -8.60 3.79 0.86
N THR A 136 -7.32 3.50 0.74
CA THR A 136 -6.30 4.54 0.71
C THR A 136 -6.37 5.37 -0.57
N LEU A 137 -6.89 4.84 -1.68
CA LEU A 137 -7.02 5.60 -2.94
C LEU A 137 -7.89 6.85 -2.77
N GLY A 138 -9.05 6.73 -2.13
CA GLY A 138 -9.92 7.88 -1.87
C GLY A 138 -9.38 8.86 -0.81
N LEU A 139 -8.22 8.58 -0.21
CA LEU A 139 -7.47 9.52 0.63
C LEU A 139 -6.38 10.27 -0.16
N ALA A 140 -6.31 10.05 -1.49
CA ALA A 140 -5.41 10.69 -2.44
C ALA A 140 -3.95 10.82 -1.96
N PRO A 141 -3.25 9.70 -1.68
CA PRO A 141 -1.81 9.74 -1.43
C PRO A 141 -1.08 10.33 -2.65
N ASP A 142 0.11 10.88 -2.46
CA ASP A 142 0.87 11.46 -3.58
C ASP A 142 1.43 10.38 -4.50
N ILE A 143 1.84 9.24 -3.91
CA ILE A 143 2.40 8.11 -4.64
C ILE A 143 1.85 6.82 -4.06
N ILE A 144 1.47 5.87 -4.92
CA ILE A 144 1.38 4.46 -4.56
C ILE A 144 2.54 3.67 -5.17
N ILE A 145 3.19 2.87 -4.34
CA ILE A 145 4.22 1.91 -4.75
C ILE A 145 3.58 0.53 -4.75
N VAL A 146 3.45 -0.06 -5.94
CA VAL A 146 2.81 -1.35 -6.15
C VAL A 146 3.86 -2.44 -6.32
N PRO A 147 4.17 -3.24 -5.28
CA PRO A 147 5.02 -4.39 -5.45
C PRO A 147 4.29 -5.46 -6.27
N SER A 148 4.73 -5.60 -7.52
CA SER A 148 4.09 -6.43 -8.54
C SER A 148 4.74 -7.81 -8.66
N PHE A 149 3.91 -8.83 -8.72
CA PHE A 149 4.30 -10.17 -9.14
C PHE A 149 3.27 -10.73 -10.10
N ARG A 150 3.70 -11.11 -11.31
CA ARG A 150 2.84 -11.66 -12.38
C ARG A 150 1.59 -10.83 -12.68
N GLY A 151 1.72 -9.50 -12.64
CA GLY A 151 0.63 -8.58 -12.95
C GLY A 151 -0.30 -8.26 -11.77
N TYR A 152 0.02 -8.70 -10.55
CA TYR A 152 -0.77 -8.40 -9.35
C TYR A 152 0.05 -7.65 -8.30
N ALA A 153 -0.61 -6.72 -7.61
CA ALA A 153 -0.25 -6.28 -6.27
C ALA A 153 -0.60 -7.40 -5.28
N VAL A 154 0.39 -7.97 -4.60
CA VAL A 154 0.16 -9.10 -3.68
C VAL A 154 0.95 -9.03 -2.38
N HIS A 155 0.24 -9.31 -1.29
CA HIS A 155 0.82 -9.50 0.02
C HIS A 155 1.45 -10.91 0.09
N GLY A 156 2.39 -11.10 1.02
CA GLY A 156 2.99 -12.41 1.27
C GLY A 156 1.99 -13.42 1.84
N TYR A 157 0.98 -12.94 2.57
CA TYR A 157 0.05 -13.79 3.32
C TYR A 157 -1.44 -13.51 3.08
N MET A 158 -1.84 -12.26 2.79
CA MET A 158 -3.25 -11.90 2.58
C MET A 158 -3.73 -12.39 1.22
N GLN A 159 -4.91 -13.02 1.19
CA GLN A 159 -5.55 -13.53 -0.02
C GLN A 159 -6.46 -12.44 -0.60
N ASP A 160 -5.89 -11.32 -1.01
CA ASP A 160 -6.67 -10.17 -1.44
C ASP A 160 -6.01 -9.43 -2.60
N GLY A 161 -5.15 -10.11 -3.37
CA GLY A 161 -4.37 -9.51 -4.43
C GLY A 161 -5.21 -8.83 -5.49
N MET A 162 -4.67 -7.75 -6.05
CA MET A 162 -5.37 -6.86 -6.97
C MET A 162 -4.55 -6.72 -8.26
N ARG A 163 -5.19 -6.84 -9.42
CA ARG A 163 -4.45 -6.71 -10.68
C ARG A 163 -3.92 -5.29 -10.86
N VAL A 164 -2.68 -5.17 -11.35
CA VAL A 164 -1.99 -3.89 -11.56
C VAL A 164 -2.73 -3.03 -12.59
N ASP A 165 -3.24 -3.63 -13.65
CA ASP A 165 -4.04 -2.93 -14.66
C ASP A 165 -5.38 -2.43 -14.11
N LYS A 166 -6.00 -3.17 -13.19
CA LYS A 166 -7.21 -2.70 -12.50
C LYS A 166 -6.94 -1.51 -11.60
N ILE A 167 -5.82 -1.49 -10.89
CA ILE A 167 -5.40 -0.32 -10.08
C ILE A 167 -5.23 0.91 -11.00
N LEU A 168 -4.55 0.73 -12.13
CA LEU A 168 -4.35 1.80 -13.12
C LEU A 168 -5.69 2.31 -13.70
N GLU A 169 -6.59 1.40 -14.05
CA GLU A 169 -7.93 1.73 -14.54
C GLU A 169 -8.69 2.60 -13.53
N ILE A 170 -8.68 2.19 -12.26
CA ILE A 170 -9.36 2.92 -11.17
C ILE A 170 -8.77 4.31 -11.00
N LEU A 171 -7.43 4.45 -10.92
CA LEU A 171 -6.77 5.74 -10.77
C LEU A 171 -7.09 6.69 -11.93
N THR A 172 -7.07 6.16 -13.16
CA THR A 172 -7.35 6.93 -14.37
C THR A 172 -8.80 7.38 -14.41
N ALA A 173 -9.75 6.48 -14.12
CA ALA A 173 -11.18 6.77 -14.14
C ALA A 173 -11.61 7.75 -13.03
N SER A 174 -10.99 7.64 -11.85
CA SER A 174 -11.32 8.49 -10.69
C SER A 174 -10.56 9.81 -10.64
N HIS A 175 -9.66 10.06 -11.59
CA HIS A 175 -8.82 11.25 -11.66
C HIS A 175 -8.12 11.59 -10.33
N ILE A 176 -7.78 10.56 -9.54
CA ILE A 176 -7.08 10.78 -8.27
C ILE A 176 -5.68 11.34 -8.59
N PRO A 177 -5.24 12.41 -7.92
CA PRO A 177 -3.92 13.02 -8.11
C PRO A 177 -2.84 12.19 -7.38
N THR A 178 -2.72 10.92 -7.75
CA THR A 178 -1.78 9.95 -7.18
C THR A 178 -0.92 9.39 -8.30
N ALA A 179 0.40 9.51 -8.18
CA ALA A 179 1.31 8.80 -9.08
C ALA A 179 1.34 7.30 -8.73
N MET A 180 1.39 6.44 -9.75
CA MET A 180 1.51 5.00 -9.57
C MET A 180 2.84 4.51 -10.13
N ALA A 181 3.62 3.91 -9.25
CA ALA A 181 4.86 3.21 -9.61
C ALA A 181 4.74 1.73 -9.24
N THR A 182 5.14 0.83 -10.14
CA THR A 182 5.31 -0.57 -9.80
C THR A 182 6.77 -0.87 -9.50
N VAL A 183 7.04 -1.80 -8.59
CA VAL A 183 8.37 -2.40 -8.39
C VAL A 183 8.24 -3.91 -8.36
N SER A 184 9.32 -4.64 -8.65
CA SER A 184 9.35 -6.09 -8.42
C SER A 184 8.99 -6.44 -6.98
N ARG A 185 8.09 -7.42 -6.76
CA ARG A 185 7.69 -7.86 -5.42
C ARG A 185 8.87 -8.27 -4.53
N TRP A 186 9.92 -8.81 -5.15
CA TRP A 186 11.17 -9.23 -4.50
C TRP A 186 12.02 -8.05 -4.06
N ARG A 187 11.92 -6.91 -4.75
CA ARG A 187 12.67 -5.70 -4.43
C ARG A 187 12.11 -4.98 -3.21
N LEU A 188 10.79 -5.01 -3.03
CA LEU A 188 10.14 -4.32 -1.92
C LEU A 188 10.20 -5.17 -0.66
N VAL A 189 11.17 -4.82 0.18
CA VAL A 189 11.32 -5.33 1.54
C VAL A 189 10.87 -4.22 2.48
N LYS A 190 10.05 -4.53 3.49
CA LYS A 190 9.55 -3.54 4.45
C LYS A 190 10.64 -3.18 5.48
N THR A 191 11.75 -2.63 5.00
CA THR A 191 12.84 -2.04 5.79
C THR A 191 13.06 -0.58 5.41
N ASP A 192 13.62 0.22 6.31
CA ASP A 192 13.88 1.65 6.08
C ASP A 192 14.74 1.86 4.83
N SER A 193 15.85 1.14 4.73
CA SER A 193 16.80 1.27 3.62
C SER A 193 16.18 0.96 2.26
N SER A 194 15.38 -0.12 2.17
CA SER A 194 14.70 -0.52 0.93
C SER A 194 13.63 0.49 0.52
N LEU A 195 12.76 0.87 1.46
CA LEU A 195 11.64 1.78 1.19
C LEU A 195 12.12 3.20 0.87
N GLN A 196 13.13 3.72 1.57
CA GLN A 196 13.72 5.03 1.27
C GLN A 196 14.38 5.03 -0.11
N SER A 197 15.15 3.98 -0.43
CA SER A 197 15.83 3.86 -1.73
C SER A 197 14.84 3.82 -2.90
N ILE A 198 13.80 2.98 -2.80
CA ILE A 198 12.75 2.87 -3.83
C ILE A 198 11.99 4.19 -3.97
N SER A 199 11.59 4.80 -2.84
CA SER A 199 10.80 6.03 -2.86
C SER A 199 11.60 7.20 -3.45
N ARG A 200 12.90 7.30 -3.13
CA ARG A 200 13.80 8.30 -3.72
C ARG A 200 13.98 8.10 -5.22
N GLU A 201 14.15 6.86 -5.69
CA GLU A 201 14.22 6.56 -7.13
C GLU A 201 12.96 7.01 -7.86
N ILE A 202 11.78 6.72 -7.30
CA ILE A 202 10.49 7.11 -7.89
C ILE A 202 10.32 8.62 -7.87
N LEU A 203 10.59 9.27 -6.74
CA LEU A 203 10.44 10.72 -6.57
C LEU A 203 11.32 11.52 -7.54
N ASN A 204 12.53 11.04 -7.84
CA ASN A 204 13.44 11.67 -8.79
C ASN A 204 12.99 11.55 -10.25
N ARG A 205 12.00 10.70 -10.54
CA ARG A 205 11.44 10.47 -11.88
C ARG A 205 10.06 11.12 -12.08
N LEU A 206 9.53 11.76 -11.03
CA LEU A 206 8.22 12.41 -11.07
C LEU A 206 8.37 13.92 -11.20
N ASP A 207 7.68 14.45 -12.21
CA ASP A 207 7.51 15.88 -12.41
C ASP A 207 6.44 16.45 -11.48
N PHE A 208 6.44 17.77 -11.36
CA PHE A 208 5.38 18.48 -10.65
C PHE A 208 4.14 18.64 -11.56
N ALA A 209 2.96 18.69 -10.95
CA ALA A 209 1.75 19.10 -11.64
C ALA A 209 1.85 20.57 -12.06
N ASP A 210 1.24 20.90 -13.21
CA ASP A 210 1.16 22.26 -13.72
C ASP A 210 0.10 23.09 -13.00
N GLU A 211 -0.96 22.44 -12.53
CA GLU A 211 -2.08 23.07 -11.84
C GLU A 211 -1.97 22.89 -10.32
N GLU A 212 -2.44 23.91 -9.59
CA GLU A 212 -2.61 23.81 -8.15
C GLU A 212 -3.70 22.78 -7.83
N PRO A 213 -3.45 21.85 -6.90
CA PRO A 213 -4.42 20.81 -6.59
C PRO A 213 -5.70 21.41 -6.00
N GLU A 214 -6.84 20.79 -6.33
CA GLU A 214 -8.12 21.12 -5.68
C GLU A 214 -8.01 21.07 -4.14
N PRO A 215 -8.84 21.84 -3.42
CA PRO A 215 -8.89 21.78 -1.97
C PRO A 215 -9.02 20.35 -1.44
N PHE A 216 -8.01 19.90 -0.70
CA PHE A 216 -7.98 18.55 -0.18
C PHE A 216 -9.06 18.35 0.88
N LYS A 217 -10.09 17.58 0.53
CA LYS A 217 -11.19 17.23 1.43
C LYS A 217 -11.15 15.76 1.77
N VAL A 218 -10.88 15.45 3.03
CA VAL A 218 -10.93 14.08 3.53
C VAL A 218 -12.39 13.64 3.62
N ASN A 219 -12.75 12.59 2.89
CA ASN A 219 -14.08 11.99 2.96
C ASN A 219 -13.96 10.48 3.17
N CYS A 220 -13.95 10.05 4.43
CA CYS A 220 -13.78 8.65 4.78
C CYS A 220 -14.58 8.23 6.02
N ARG A 221 -14.76 6.91 6.13
CA ARG A 221 -15.19 6.15 7.30
C ARG A 221 -14.17 5.01 7.48
N PRO A 222 -14.16 4.30 8.61
CA PRO A 222 -13.23 3.17 8.77
C PRO A 222 -13.27 2.27 7.52
N ARG A 223 -12.11 1.96 6.93
CA ARG A 223 -11.97 1.10 5.72
C ARG A 223 -12.81 1.49 4.50
N ILE A 224 -13.32 2.73 4.44
CA ILE A 224 -14.10 3.24 3.32
C ILE A 224 -13.70 4.69 3.05
N SER A 225 -13.42 5.04 1.80
CA SER A 225 -13.16 6.42 1.40
C SER A 225 -13.91 6.80 0.14
N LYS A 226 -14.00 8.10 -0.12
CA LYS A 226 -14.66 8.65 -1.30
C LYS A 226 -13.82 9.75 -1.93
N TYR A 227 -13.66 9.70 -3.25
CA TYR A 227 -12.98 10.73 -4.04
C TYR A 227 -13.58 10.80 -5.45
N GLY A 228 -13.83 12.01 -5.96
CA GLY A 228 -14.21 12.25 -7.36
C GLY A 228 -15.45 11.47 -7.85
N GLY A 229 -16.44 11.21 -6.99
CA GLY A 229 -17.61 10.39 -7.34
C GLY A 229 -17.38 8.87 -7.27
N TYR A 230 -16.28 8.41 -6.67
CA TYR A 230 -15.97 7.00 -6.47
C TYR A 230 -15.87 6.67 -4.99
N ILE A 231 -16.40 5.52 -4.58
CA ILE A 231 -16.23 4.96 -3.24
C ILE A 231 -15.27 3.77 -3.29
N PHE A 232 -14.38 3.67 -2.30
CA PHE A 232 -13.37 2.62 -2.17
C PHE A 232 -13.57 1.89 -0.85
N ILE A 233 -13.85 0.58 -0.90
CA ILE A 233 -14.28 -0.22 0.25
C ILE A 233 -13.34 -1.42 0.43
N TYR A 234 -12.88 -1.64 1.66
CA TYR A 234 -12.30 -2.93 2.04
C TYR A 234 -13.18 -3.66 3.06
N ALA A 235 -13.76 -4.78 2.63
CA ALA A 235 -14.61 -5.64 3.44
C ALA A 235 -13.79 -6.72 4.15
N ASN A 236 -13.47 -6.44 5.42
CA ASN A 236 -12.84 -7.38 6.35
C ASN A 236 -13.89 -8.18 7.14
N GLU A 237 -13.44 -9.01 8.09
CA GLU A 237 -14.30 -9.84 8.94
C GLU A 237 -15.47 -9.09 9.59
N GLU A 238 -15.24 -7.86 10.08
CA GLU A 238 -16.29 -7.02 10.69
C GLU A 238 -17.42 -6.74 9.69
N TYR A 239 -17.07 -6.34 8.46
CA TYR A 239 -18.05 -6.02 7.42
C TYR A 239 -18.70 -7.25 6.81
N ILE A 240 -18.05 -8.40 6.87
CA ILE A 240 -18.69 -9.68 6.52
C ILE A 240 -19.72 -10.08 7.58
N LYS A 241 -19.43 -9.85 8.87
CA LYS A 241 -20.36 -10.15 9.98
C LYS A 241 -21.49 -9.12 10.09
N GLN A 242 -21.24 -7.88 9.71
CA GLN A 242 -22.17 -6.76 9.84
C GLN A 242 -22.26 -5.95 8.54
N PRO A 243 -22.87 -6.51 7.47
CA PRO A 243 -22.93 -5.87 6.15
C PRO A 243 -23.59 -4.49 6.18
N ASP A 244 -24.60 -4.30 7.03
CA ASP A 244 -25.34 -3.04 7.14
C ASP A 244 -24.45 -1.86 7.58
N LEU A 245 -23.30 -2.12 8.23
CA LEU A 245 -22.32 -1.08 8.56
C LEU A 245 -21.73 -0.45 7.30
N VAL A 246 -21.45 -1.25 6.26
CA VAL A 246 -20.91 -0.74 5.00
C VAL A 246 -21.93 0.18 4.33
N THR A 247 -23.18 -0.26 4.24
CA THR A 247 -24.28 0.54 3.69
C THR A 247 -24.47 1.84 4.47
N LYS A 248 -24.46 1.78 5.81
CA LYS A 248 -24.52 2.96 6.69
C LYS A 248 -23.38 3.92 6.41
N TYR A 249 -22.15 3.44 6.33
CA TYR A 249 -20.98 4.29 6.10
C TYR A 249 -20.96 4.88 4.69
N CYS A 250 -21.36 4.13 3.66
CA CYS A 250 -21.51 4.66 2.30
C CYS A 250 -22.51 5.82 2.27
N ARG A 251 -23.69 5.68 2.90
CA ARG A 251 -24.68 6.76 3.01
C ARG A 251 -24.14 7.98 3.75
N GLN A 252 -23.33 7.78 4.79
CA GLN A 252 -22.71 8.88 5.53
C GLN A 252 -21.64 9.64 4.75
N LEU A 253 -21.07 9.06 3.69
CA LEU A 253 -20.14 9.75 2.76
C LEU A 253 -20.88 10.58 1.70
N GLY A 254 -22.20 10.42 1.61
CA GLY A 254 -23.05 10.96 0.55
C GLY A 254 -22.96 10.12 -0.73
N LEU A 255 -24.10 9.87 -1.38
CA LEU A 255 -24.20 9.01 -2.55
C LEU A 255 -24.63 9.75 -3.83
N ASP A 256 -25.07 11.01 -3.71
CA ASP A 256 -25.75 11.74 -4.79
C ASP A 256 -24.88 11.93 -6.05
N ASP A 257 -23.57 12.07 -5.86
CA ASP A 257 -22.53 12.25 -6.87
C ASP A 257 -21.72 10.98 -7.16
N VAL A 258 -22.11 9.83 -6.60
CA VAL A 258 -21.31 8.61 -6.69
C VAL A 258 -21.70 7.79 -7.92
N CYS A 259 -20.74 7.55 -8.81
CA CYS A 259 -20.92 6.75 -10.01
C CYS A 259 -20.65 5.26 -9.76
N ILE A 260 -19.58 4.93 -9.02
CA ILE A 260 -19.14 3.55 -8.79
C ILE A 260 -18.60 3.38 -7.36
N ALA A 261 -18.94 2.26 -6.74
CA ALA A 261 -18.31 1.76 -5.52
C ALA A 261 -17.41 0.57 -5.85
N TYR A 262 -16.10 0.74 -5.73
CA TYR A 262 -15.13 -0.35 -5.82
C TYR A 262 -14.98 -1.03 -4.46
N ILE A 263 -15.10 -2.36 -4.43
CA ILE A 263 -14.98 -3.16 -3.22
C ILE A 263 -13.90 -4.22 -3.37
N ALA A 264 -13.03 -4.32 -2.37
CA ALA A 264 -12.11 -5.41 -2.18
C ALA A 264 -12.51 -6.23 -0.94
N PHE A 265 -12.31 -7.54 -1.00
CA PHE A 265 -12.65 -8.47 0.07
C PHE A 265 -11.43 -9.13 0.67
N ASP A 266 -11.48 -9.38 1.98
CA ASP A 266 -10.60 -10.31 2.64
C ASP A 266 -11.04 -11.76 2.37
N TYR A 267 -10.44 -12.43 1.38
CA TYR A 267 -10.83 -13.82 1.06
C TYR A 267 -10.36 -14.86 2.10
N ALA A 268 -9.65 -14.46 3.17
CA ALA A 268 -9.45 -15.35 4.32
C ALA A 268 -10.76 -15.60 5.09
N VAL A 269 -11.74 -14.69 4.99
CA VAL A 269 -13.00 -14.75 5.74
C VAL A 269 -14.26 -14.89 4.88
N ILE A 270 -14.16 -14.69 3.57
CA ILE A 270 -15.29 -14.84 2.64
C ILE A 270 -14.89 -15.64 1.38
N LYS A 271 -15.81 -16.47 0.88
CA LYS A 271 -15.63 -17.20 -0.40
C LYS A 271 -16.02 -16.31 -1.59
N PRO A 272 -15.40 -16.46 -2.77
CA PRO A 272 -15.72 -15.67 -3.97
C PRO A 272 -17.20 -15.61 -4.33
N THR A 273 -17.92 -16.73 -4.25
CA THR A 273 -19.36 -16.77 -4.53
C THR A 273 -20.17 -15.92 -3.55
N ARG A 274 -19.82 -15.94 -2.26
CA ARG A 274 -20.47 -15.10 -1.24
C ARG A 274 -20.08 -13.62 -1.39
N ALA A 275 -18.85 -13.32 -1.78
CA ALA A 275 -18.43 -11.95 -2.08
C ALA A 275 -19.24 -11.35 -3.25
N GLY A 276 -19.52 -12.14 -4.29
CA GLY A 276 -20.42 -11.75 -5.38
C GLY A 276 -21.82 -11.38 -4.90
N ILE A 277 -22.43 -12.22 -4.06
CA ILE A 277 -23.76 -11.96 -3.46
C ILE A 277 -23.71 -10.71 -2.58
N TYR A 278 -22.64 -10.54 -1.79
CA TYR A 278 -22.45 -9.36 -0.94
C TYR A 278 -22.43 -8.07 -1.78
N ALA A 279 -21.63 -8.03 -2.83
CA ALA A 279 -21.50 -6.85 -3.70
C ALA A 279 -22.82 -6.52 -4.41
N GLN A 280 -23.56 -7.53 -4.87
CA GLN A 280 -24.89 -7.34 -5.46
C GLN A 280 -25.90 -6.75 -4.47
N LYS A 281 -25.91 -7.26 -3.23
CA LYS A 281 -26.77 -6.74 -2.17
C LYS A 281 -26.40 -5.30 -1.83
N LEU A 282 -25.11 -5.00 -1.68
CA LEU A 282 -24.64 -3.63 -1.42
C LEU A 282 -25.09 -2.68 -2.53
N GLN A 283 -24.89 -3.05 -3.81
CA GLN A 283 -25.36 -2.27 -4.96
C GLN A 283 -26.86 -1.95 -4.89
N GLN A 284 -27.69 -2.92 -4.53
CA GLN A 284 -29.13 -2.71 -4.38
C GLN A 284 -29.47 -1.73 -3.24
N GLU A 285 -28.75 -1.82 -2.11
CA GLU A 285 -29.03 -1.00 -0.93
C GLU A 285 -28.56 0.46 -1.03
N ILE A 286 -27.46 0.70 -1.77
CA ILE A 286 -26.92 2.06 -1.95
C ILE A 286 -27.34 2.68 -3.29
N GLY A 287 -27.88 1.91 -4.23
CA GLY A 287 -28.32 2.40 -5.54
C GLY A 287 -27.18 2.81 -6.48
N VAL A 288 -25.94 2.37 -6.20
CA VAL A 288 -24.73 2.69 -6.96
C VAL A 288 -24.12 1.40 -7.50
N LYS A 289 -23.63 1.43 -8.74
CA LYS A 289 -22.89 0.30 -9.33
C LYS A 289 -21.76 -0.12 -8.38
N THR A 290 -21.73 -1.39 -7.99
CA THR A 290 -20.69 -1.93 -7.10
C THR A 290 -19.87 -2.97 -7.86
N GLU A 291 -18.55 -2.85 -7.78
CA GLU A 291 -17.62 -3.68 -8.55
C GLU A 291 -16.55 -4.28 -7.65
N ILE A 292 -16.39 -5.61 -7.71
CA ILE A 292 -15.33 -6.33 -7.00
C ILE A 292 -14.03 -6.17 -7.77
N VAL A 293 -12.98 -5.68 -7.11
CA VAL A 293 -11.73 -5.32 -7.79
C VAL A 293 -10.53 -6.18 -7.42
N ASN A 294 -10.68 -7.11 -6.48
CA ASN A 294 -9.60 -8.00 -6.06
C ASN A 294 -9.95 -9.49 -6.21
N GLU A 295 -8.93 -10.32 -6.12
CA GLU A 295 -9.01 -11.77 -6.31
C GLU A 295 -8.43 -12.52 -5.09
N PRO A 296 -8.81 -13.79 -4.87
CA PRO A 296 -8.30 -14.63 -3.76
C PRO A 296 -6.87 -15.13 -4.03
N VAL A 297 -5.96 -14.21 -4.37
CA VAL A 297 -4.57 -14.50 -4.71
C VAL A 297 -3.62 -13.85 -3.71
N LYS A 298 -2.52 -14.55 -3.40
CA LYS A 298 -1.40 -14.08 -2.61
C LYS A 298 -0.10 -14.47 -3.30
N THR A 299 1.03 -13.96 -2.83
CA THR A 299 2.35 -14.24 -3.44
C THR A 299 2.59 -15.74 -3.65
N SER A 300 2.30 -16.58 -2.65
CA SER A 300 2.47 -18.04 -2.76
C SER A 300 1.49 -18.71 -3.73
N SER A 301 0.26 -18.21 -3.86
CA SER A 301 -0.68 -18.71 -4.87
C SER A 301 -0.15 -18.51 -6.30
N LEU A 302 0.53 -17.39 -6.53
CA LEU A 302 1.07 -17.04 -7.85
C LEU A 302 2.38 -17.78 -8.17
N LEU A 303 3.15 -18.19 -7.16
CA LEU A 303 4.33 -19.04 -7.37
C LEU A 303 3.96 -20.41 -7.94
N LEU A 304 2.81 -20.95 -7.50
CA LEU A 304 2.34 -22.29 -7.87
C LEU A 304 1.50 -22.32 -9.15
N ARG A 305 1.03 -21.17 -9.66
CA ARG A 305 0.45 -21.12 -11.01
C ARG A 305 1.59 -21.36 -12.01
N PHE A 306 1.45 -22.30 -12.92
CA PHE A 306 2.29 -22.31 -14.12
C PHE A 306 1.61 -21.41 -15.16
N PRO A 307 2.34 -20.65 -15.98
CA PRO A 307 1.71 -20.01 -17.13
C PRO A 307 1.15 -21.13 -18.01
N ASP A 308 -0.15 -21.09 -18.27
CA ASP A 308 -0.76 -21.87 -19.35
C ASP A 308 -0.06 -21.38 -20.63
N TYR A 309 0.83 -22.21 -21.19
CA TYR A 309 1.47 -22.00 -22.49
C TYR A 309 0.53 -22.44 -23.60
#